data_AF-A2G1U1-F1
#
_entry.id   AF-A2G1U1-F1
#
_cell.length_a   1.000
_cell.length_b   1.000
_cell.length_c   1.000
_cell.angle_alpha   90.00
_cell.angle_beta   90.00
_cell.angle_gamma   90.00
#
_symmetry.space_group_name_H-M   'P 1'
#
loop_
_entity.id
_entity.type
_entity.pdbx_description
1 polymer ?
#
loop_
_entity_poly.entity_id
_entity_poly.type
_entity_poly.pdbx_seq_one_letter_code
_entity_poly.pdbx_strand_id
1 'polypeptide(L)'
;MAPEVIQRVPYDPFKADIWSLGVSLYWMCTGNLPWQSGTIRFVTQEILNGSYNLGQVPTPELIDLIRHCMQYNPDNRATAEELLKLPCFSDLSGGKPIIFKRRSIDIIHPRISMKVPIRKAFSNVERY
;
A
#
# COMPACT_ATOMS: atom_id res chain seq x y z
N MET A 1 2.26 -5.33 4.86
CA MET A 1 1.17 -5.46 5.86
C MET A 1 1.50 -4.57 7.03
N ALA A 2 0.50 -3.92 7.64
CA ALA A 2 0.70 -3.11 8.84
C ALA A 2 1.02 -4.02 10.06
N PRO A 3 1.77 -3.53 11.06
CA PRO A 3 2.16 -4.31 12.25
C PRO A 3 0.96 -4.94 12.98
N GLU A 4 -0.11 -4.16 13.17
CA GLU A 4 -1.33 -4.60 13.85
C GLU A 4 -2.08 -5.70 13.08
N VAL A 5 -2.04 -5.66 11.74
CA VAL A 5 -2.62 -6.70 10.88
C VAL A 5 -1.82 -8.00 11.00
N ILE A 6 -0.48 -7.90 11.05
CA ILE A 6 0.41 -9.03 11.28
C ILE A 6 0.15 -9.68 12.64
N GLN A 7 -0.06 -8.86 13.67
CA GLN A 7 -0.35 -9.29 15.03
C GLN A 7 -1.75 -9.88 15.20
N ARG A 8 -2.62 -9.76 14.19
CA ARG A 8 -4.00 -10.27 14.18
C ARG A 8 -4.85 -9.70 15.31
N VAL A 9 -4.60 -8.44 15.68
CA VAL A 9 -5.43 -7.71 16.64
C VAL A 9 -6.50 -6.91 15.89
N PRO A 10 -7.62 -6.53 16.53
CA PRO A 10 -8.55 -5.57 15.96
C PRO A 10 -7.81 -4.28 15.57
N TYR A 11 -8.10 -3.76 14.38
CA TYR A 11 -7.41 -2.58 13.84
C TYR A 11 -8.37 -1.69 13.07
N ASP A 12 -7.99 -0.42 12.93
CA ASP A 12 -8.64 0.52 12.03
C ASP A 12 -8.17 0.26 10.58
N PRO A 13 -9.05 -0.14 9.66
CA PRO A 13 -8.67 -0.42 8.28
C PRO A 13 -8.13 0.81 7.55
N PHE A 14 -8.60 2.02 7.86
CA PHE A 14 -8.09 3.24 7.23
C PHE A 14 -6.65 3.53 7.63
N LYS A 15 -6.29 3.32 8.90
CA LYS A 15 -4.90 3.44 9.35
C LYS A 15 -4.01 2.38 8.69
N ALA A 16 -4.51 1.15 8.51
CA ALA A 16 -3.78 0.10 7.81
C ALA A 16 -3.54 0.44 6.32
N ASP A 17 -4.51 1.10 5.66
CA ASP A 17 -4.34 1.60 4.30
C ASP A 17 -3.24 2.67 4.22
N ILE A 18 -3.18 3.60 5.17
CA ILE A 18 -2.11 4.61 5.24
C ILE A 18 -0.73 3.96 5.39
N TRP A 19 -0.61 2.88 6.16
CA TRP A 19 0.64 2.12 6.22
C TRP A 19 1.01 1.56 4.85
N SER A 20 0.06 0.93 4.16
CA SER A 20 0.30 0.37 2.83
C SER A 20 0.71 1.44 1.81
N LEU A 21 0.13 2.64 1.90
CA LEU A 21 0.52 3.81 1.12
C LEU A 21 1.99 4.18 1.39
N GLY A 22 2.43 4.21 2.65
CA GLY A 22 3.82 4.48 3.01
C GLY A 22 4.81 3.49 2.39
N VAL A 23 4.48 2.19 2.41
CA VAL A 23 5.29 1.14 1.78
C VAL A 23 5.35 1.33 0.26
N SER A 24 4.21 1.65 -0.38
CA SER A 24 4.16 1.92 -1.82
C SER A 24 4.96 3.16 -2.20
N LEU A 25 4.86 4.25 -1.44
CA LEU A 25 5.63 5.47 -1.65
C LEU A 25 7.13 5.20 -1.54
N TYR A 26 7.56 4.47 -0.51
CA TYR A 26 8.95 4.06 -0.36
C TYR A 26 9.46 3.30 -1.60
N TRP A 27 8.68 2.33 -2.08
CA TRP A 27 9.04 1.56 -3.27
C TRP A 27 9.12 2.42 -4.52
N MET A 28 8.16 3.32 -4.74
CA MET A 28 8.19 4.25 -5.87
C MET A 28 9.39 5.21 -5.82
N CYS A 29 9.82 5.61 -4.63
CA CYS A 29 10.95 6.53 -4.46
C CYS A 29 12.31 5.85 -4.64
N THR A 30 12.43 4.60 -4.19
CA THR A 30 13.74 3.92 -4.06
C THR A 30 13.92 2.77 -5.06
N GLY A 31 12.84 2.26 -5.65
CA GLY A 31 12.82 1.01 -6.40
C GLY A 31 12.94 -0.25 -5.54
N ASN A 32 13.13 -0.11 -4.23
CA ASN A 32 13.37 -1.20 -3.27
C ASN A 32 12.23 -1.30 -2.25
N LEU A 33 12.05 -2.47 -1.63
CA LEU A 33 11.13 -2.60 -0.50
C LEU A 33 11.80 -2.13 0.80
N PRO A 34 11.02 -1.63 1.79
CA PRO A 34 11.60 -1.25 3.09
C PRO A 34 12.20 -2.45 3.84
N TRP A 35 11.69 -3.66 3.57
CA TRP A 35 12.10 -4.94 4.18
C TRP A 35 12.18 -6.01 3.10
N GLN A 36 13.32 -6.69 2.98
CA GLN A 36 13.56 -7.69 1.92
C GLN A 36 14.45 -8.85 2.36
N SER A 37 14.34 -9.29 3.62
CA SER A 37 15.19 -10.34 4.22
C SER A 37 14.84 -11.79 3.78
N GLY A 38 14.37 -11.97 2.54
CA GLY A 38 14.28 -13.25 1.84
C GLY A 38 13.05 -14.11 2.14
N THR A 39 12.67 -14.29 3.42
CA THR A 39 11.46 -15.06 3.78
C THR A 39 10.38 -14.20 4.41
N ILE A 40 9.12 -14.60 4.25
CA ILE A 40 7.97 -13.91 4.86
C ILE A 40 8.12 -13.80 6.39
N ARG A 41 8.72 -14.80 7.03
CA ARG A 41 8.95 -14.80 8.48
C ARG A 41 9.90 -13.68 8.89
N PHE A 42 11.01 -13.50 8.18
CA PHE A 42 11.97 -12.43 8.50
C PHE A 42 11.41 -11.04 8.20
N VAL A 43 10.75 -10.86 7.05
CA VAL A 43 10.07 -9.60 6.71
C VAL A 43 9.04 -9.23 7.78
N THR A 44 8.27 -10.21 8.26
CA THR A 44 7.30 -10.00 9.34
C THR A 44 7.96 -9.54 10.63
N GLN A 45 9.10 -10.14 11.01
CA GLN A 45 9.86 -9.71 12.20
C GLN A 45 10.43 -8.29 12.03
N GLU A 46 10.94 -7.94 10.85
CA GLU A 46 11.46 -6.59 10.61
C GLU A 46 10.35 -5.53 10.68
N ILE A 47 9.16 -5.82 10.16
CA ILE A 47 7.98 -4.95 10.30
C ILE A 47 7.62 -4.78 11.79
N LEU A 48 7.63 -5.86 12.56
CA LEU A 48 7.33 -5.83 13.99
C LEU A 48 8.42 -5.11 14.82
N ASN A 49 9.66 -5.06 14.35
CA ASN A 49 10.73 -4.27 14.94
C ASN A 49 10.65 -2.77 14.57
N GLY A 50 9.77 -2.40 13.64
CA GLY A 50 9.46 -1.00 13.29
C GLY A 50 10.59 -0.23 12.62
N SER A 51 11.71 -0.88 12.26
CA SER A 51 12.89 -0.22 11.72
C SER A 51 12.97 -0.38 10.21
N TYR A 52 13.16 0.72 9.48
CA TYR A 52 13.37 0.74 8.03
C TYR A 52 14.30 1.92 7.67
N ASN A 53 15.03 1.80 6.55
CA ASN A 53 16.03 2.78 6.15
C ASN A 53 15.41 3.81 5.20
N LEU A 54 15.59 5.12 5.45
CA LEU A 54 15.09 6.20 4.59
C LEU A 54 16.18 6.90 3.76
N GLY A 55 17.44 6.50 3.88
CA GLY A 55 18.59 7.14 3.23
C GLY A 55 18.61 7.07 1.70
N GLN A 56 17.78 6.23 1.09
CA GLN A 56 17.60 6.16 -0.36
C GLN A 56 16.44 7.03 -0.87
N VAL A 57 15.63 7.61 0.02
CA VAL A 57 14.51 8.48 -0.37
C VAL A 57 15.09 9.85 -0.78
N PRO A 58 14.72 10.37 -1.97
CA PRO A 58 15.50 11.44 -2.61
C PRO A 58 15.30 12.84 -2.02
N THR A 59 14.17 13.11 -1.35
CA THR A 59 13.88 14.45 -0.81
C THR A 59 13.40 14.40 0.65
N PRO A 60 13.70 15.43 1.46
CA PRO A 60 13.23 15.53 2.84
C PRO A 60 11.70 15.48 2.97
N GLU A 61 10.97 16.07 2.02
CA GLU A 61 9.51 16.11 2.05
C GLU A 61 8.90 14.71 1.84
N LEU A 62 9.51 13.90 0.97
CA LEU A 62 9.11 12.50 0.78
C LEU A 62 9.47 11.63 1.98
N ILE A 63 10.64 11.88 2.60
CA ILE A 63 11.04 11.24 3.85
C ILE A 63 9.99 11.52 4.92
N ASP A 64 9.57 12.78 5.09
CA ASP A 64 8.58 13.17 6.08
C ASP A 64 7.21 12.55 5.78
N LEU A 65 6.77 12.57 4.52
CA LEU A 65 5.53 11.91 4.11
C LEU A 65 5.53 10.42 4.47
N ILE A 66 6.60 9.69 4.10
CA ILE A 66 6.71 8.25 4.39
C ILE A 66 6.74 7.99 5.90
N ARG A 67 7.39 8.84 6.70
CA ARG A 67 7.40 8.75 8.16
C ARG A 67 6.01 8.90 8.77
N HIS A 68 5.21 9.85 8.29
CA HIS A 68 3.83 10.01 8.77
C HIS A 68 2.95 8.80 8.42
N CYS A 69 3.21 8.17 7.27
CA CYS A 69 2.49 6.97 6.84
C CYS A 69 2.90 5.70 7.61
N MET A 70 4.19 5.49 7.87
CA MET A 70 4.72 4.25 8.43
C MET A 70 5.04 4.35 9.93
N GLN A 71 4.17 5.04 10.68
CA GLN A 71 4.21 4.98 12.15
C GLN A 71 3.80 3.60 12.65
N TYR A 72 4.65 3.02 13.52
CA TYR A 72 4.39 1.71 14.11
C TYR A 72 3.11 1.69 14.94
N ASN A 73 2.94 2.66 15.84
CA ASN A 73 1.69 2.85 16.56
C ASN A 73 0.66 3.51 15.61
N PRO A 74 -0.48 2.86 15.31
CA PRO A 74 -1.51 3.42 14.43
C PRO A 74 -2.12 4.72 14.96
N ASP A 75 -2.10 4.97 16.28
CA ASP A 75 -2.62 6.21 16.87
C ASP A 75 -1.76 7.43 16.49
N ASN A 76 -0.46 7.22 16.30
CA ASN A 76 0.48 8.25 15.86
C ASN A 76 0.51 8.39 14.32
N ARG A 77 -0.10 7.44 13.60
CA ARG A 77 -0.10 7.40 12.14
C ARG A 77 -1.06 8.46 11.61
N ALA A 78 -0.63 9.26 10.64
CA ALA A 78 -1.49 10.29 10.07
C ALA A 78 -2.71 9.68 9.36
N THR A 79 -3.80 10.44 9.32
CA THR A 79 -4.95 10.19 8.43
C THR A 79 -4.68 10.77 7.04
N ALA A 80 -5.45 10.34 6.03
CA ALA A 80 -5.33 10.90 4.69
C ALA A 80 -5.51 12.43 4.66
N GLU A 81 -6.45 12.96 5.46
CA GLU A 81 -6.71 14.40 5.56
C GLU A 81 -5.54 15.18 6.17
N GLU A 82 -4.85 14.59 7.14
CA GLU A 82 -3.63 15.17 7.72
C GLU A 82 -2.47 15.14 6.74
N LEU A 83 -2.30 14.04 6.00
CA LEU A 83 -1.25 13.92 4.99
C LEU A 83 -1.39 14.98 3.90
N LEU A 84 -2.61 15.27 3.44
CA LEU A 84 -2.85 16.29 2.41
C LEU A 84 -2.49 17.72 2.84
N LYS A 85 -2.28 17.97 4.14
CA LYS A 85 -1.84 19.26 4.68
C LYS A 85 -0.32 19.41 4.71
N LEU A 86 0.43 18.35 4.37
CA LEU A 86 1.89 18.41 4.36
C LEU A 86 2.43 19.32 3.24
N PRO A 87 3.62 19.92 3.41
CA PRO A 87 4.20 20.83 2.42
C PRO A 87 4.34 20.23 1.02
N CYS A 88 4.58 18.93 0.88
CA CYS A 88 4.67 18.26 -0.43
C CYS A 88 3.36 18.31 -1.25
N PHE A 89 2.24 18.69 -0.63
CA PHE A 89 0.94 18.84 -1.28
C PHE A 89 0.47 20.30 -1.36
N SER A 90 1.28 21.28 -0.94
CA SER A 90 0.89 22.70 -0.91
C SER A 90 0.54 23.26 -2.30
N ASP A 91 1.13 22.74 -3.37
CA ASP A 91 0.85 23.20 -4.74
C ASP A 91 -0.50 22.69 -5.28
N LEU A 92 -1.13 21.73 -4.61
CA LEU A 92 -2.47 21.23 -4.98
C LEU A 92 -3.57 22.24 -4.69
N SER A 93 -3.35 23.24 -3.83
CA SER A 93 -4.36 24.26 -3.52
C SER A 93 -4.55 25.31 -4.62
N GLY A 94 -3.67 25.36 -5.62
CA GLY A 94 -3.73 26.32 -6.74
C GLY A 94 -3.51 25.73 -8.14
N GLY A 95 -3.17 24.44 -8.24
CA GLY A 95 -2.92 23.78 -9.51
C GLY A 95 -4.21 23.58 -10.32
N LYS A 96 -4.24 24.09 -11.56
CA LYS A 96 -5.20 23.63 -12.59
C LYS A 96 -5.29 22.10 -12.50
N PRO A 97 -6.49 21.50 -12.59
CA PRO A 97 -6.63 20.06 -12.51
C PRO A 97 -5.58 19.43 -13.41
N ILE A 98 -4.80 18.48 -12.87
CA ILE A 98 -3.88 17.70 -13.68
C ILE A 98 -4.75 16.97 -14.69
N ILE A 99 -4.93 17.57 -15.87
CA ILE A 99 -5.48 16.91 -17.02
C ILE A 99 -4.39 15.93 -17.41
N PHE A 100 -4.46 14.74 -16.81
CA PHE A 100 -3.78 13.59 -17.33
C PHE A 100 -4.34 13.42 -18.74
N LYS A 101 -3.59 13.90 -19.74
CA LYS A 101 -3.92 13.64 -21.14
C LYS A 101 -3.95 12.11 -21.20
N ARG A 102 -5.16 11.53 -21.24
CA ARG A 102 -5.37 10.08 -21.29
C ARG A 102 -4.48 9.55 -22.41
N ARG A 103 -3.26 9.09 -22.08
CA ARG A 103 -2.63 8.07 -22.88
C ARG A 103 -3.56 6.89 -22.72
N SER A 104 -3.99 6.34 -23.84
CA SER A 104 -4.82 5.16 -23.94
C SER A 104 -4.47 4.22 -22.78
N ILE A 105 -5.39 4.06 -21.84
CA ILE A 105 -5.22 3.04 -20.81
C ILE A 105 -5.31 1.75 -21.59
N ASP A 106 -4.18 1.07 -21.78
CA ASP A 106 -4.23 -0.34 -22.14
C ASP A 106 -4.92 -1.03 -20.97
N ILE A 107 -6.22 -1.25 -21.09
CA ILE A 107 -6.99 -2.00 -20.12
C ILE A 107 -6.41 -3.41 -20.19
N ILE A 108 -5.52 -3.73 -19.24
CA ILE A 108 -5.01 -5.07 -19.06
C ILE A 108 -6.20 -5.90 -18.58
N HIS A 109 -6.91 -6.52 -19.51
CA HIS A 109 -7.88 -7.54 -19.18
C HIS A 109 -7.12 -8.69 -18.51
N PRO A 110 -7.38 -9.00 -17.23
CA PRO A 110 -6.77 -10.16 -16.60
C PRO A 110 -7.20 -11.39 -17.42
N ARG A 111 -6.24 -12.09 -18.04
CA ARG A 111 -6.49 -13.39 -18.65
C ARG A 111 -6.75 -14.39 -17.53
N ILE A 112 -7.98 -14.44 -17.05
CA ILE A 112 -8.44 -15.58 -16.27
C ILE A 112 -8.52 -16.75 -17.26
N SER A 113 -7.45 -17.54 -17.33
CA SER A 113 -7.46 -18.82 -18.05
C SER A 113 -8.29 -19.82 -17.24
N MET A 114 -9.62 -19.67 -17.25
CA MET A 114 -10.51 -20.74 -16.83
C MET A 114 -10.46 -21.86 -17.86
N LYS A 115 -9.49 -22.77 -17.73
CA LYS A 115 -9.57 -24.10 -18.37
C LYS A 115 -10.42 -25.05 -17.51
N VAL A 116 -11.61 -24.62 -17.10
CA VAL A 116 -12.62 -25.52 -16.54
C VAL A 116 -13.95 -25.20 -17.22
N PRO A 117 -14.51 -26.11 -18.03
CA PRO A 117 -15.82 -25.91 -18.63
C PRO A 117 -16.88 -25.76 -17.55
N ILE A 118 -17.62 -24.65 -17.58
CA ILE A 118 -18.72 -24.30 -16.65
C ILE A 118 -19.86 -25.35 -16.65
N ARG A 119 -19.85 -26.33 -17.57
CA ARG A 119 -20.92 -27.34 -17.71
C ARG A 119 -20.84 -28.55 -16.77
N LYS A 120 -19.97 -28.59 -15.76
CA LYS A 120 -19.94 -29.70 -14.77
C LYS A 120 -20.16 -29.28 -13.31
N ALA A 121 -20.43 -28.02 -13.01
CA ALA A 121 -20.67 -27.57 -11.62
C ALA A 121 -22.14 -27.56 -11.18
N PHE A 122 -23.10 -27.88 -12.07
CA PHE A 122 -24.54 -27.84 -11.76
C PHE A 122 -25.30 -29.12 -12.13
N SER A 123 -24.69 -30.31 -11.98
CA SER A 123 -25.42 -31.59 -12.13
C SER A 123 -25.50 -32.42 -10.85
N ASN A 124 -24.96 -31.95 -9.71
CA ASN A 124 -24.92 -32.71 -8.47
C ASN A 124 -25.70 -32.06 -7.31
N VAL A 125 -26.69 -31.21 -7.60
CA VAL A 125 -27.58 -30.62 -6.58
C VAL A 125 -29.04 -31.08 -6.73
N GLU A 126 -29.32 -32.13 -7.51
CA GLU A 126 -30.67 -32.70 -7.65
C GLU A 126 -30.78 -34.21 -7.41
N ARG A 127 -29.81 -34.84 -6.74
CA ARG A 127 -30.03 -36.18 -6.16
C ARG A 127 -29.25 -36.34 -4.86
N TYR A 128 -29.94 -36.06 -3.77
CA TYR A 128 -29.99 -36.74 -2.45
C TYR A 128 -30.40 -35.73 -1.39
#